data_AF-A0A221SYL8-F1
#
_entry.id   AF-A0A221SYL8-F1
#
_cell.length_a   1.000
_cell.length_b   1.000
_cell.length_c   1.000
_cell.angle_alpha   90.00
_cell.angle_beta   90.00
_cell.angle_gamma   90.00
#
_symmetry.space_group_name_H-M   'P 1'
#
loop_
_entity.id
_entity.type
_entity.pdbx_description
1 polymer ?
#
loop_
_entity_poly.entity_id
_entity_poly.type
_entity_poly.pdbx_seq_one_letter_code
_entity_poly.pdbx_strand_id
1 'polypeptide(L)'
;MLLMLLALPLGARGLTAAGWPDLIILWVIAVVGAHFYPFAGAFHAPVFRRLAGALVAVALLGAVGWALHWPLAPAVAAVVAGFVLLAFSAGWPISARTGGPER
;
A
#
# COMPACT_ATOMS: atom_id res chain seq x y z
N MET A 1 -13.05 -4.50 -6.48
CA MET A 1 -13.29 -5.33 -5.29
C MET A 1 -13.16 -6.82 -5.58
N LEU A 2 -13.86 -7.38 -6.58
CA LEU A 2 -13.76 -8.80 -6.95
C LEU A 2 -12.32 -9.29 -7.21
N LEU A 3 -11.53 -8.49 -7.94
CA LEU A 3 -10.12 -8.79 -8.24
C LEU A 3 -9.28 -8.96 -6.97
N MET A 4 -9.56 -8.15 -5.96
CA MET A 4 -8.83 -8.16 -4.68
C MET A 4 -9.18 -9.38 -3.85
N LEU A 5 -10.47 -9.76 -3.82
CA LEU A 5 -10.96 -10.97 -3.15
C LEU A 5 -10.33 -12.25 -3.72
N LEU A 6 -9.98 -12.25 -5.01
CA LEU A 6 -9.28 -13.36 -5.65
C LEU A 6 -7.77 -13.28 -5.43
N ALA A 7 -7.18 -12.10 -5.62
CA ALA A 7 -5.73 -11.90 -5.56
C ALA A 7 -5.15 -12.21 -4.17
N LEU A 8 -5.83 -11.82 -3.09
CA LEU A 8 -5.36 -12.06 -1.72
C LEU A 8 -5.19 -13.56 -1.40
N PRO A 9 -6.23 -14.42 -1.48
CA PRO A 9 -6.08 -15.83 -1.16
C PRO A 9 -5.22 -16.58 -2.19
N LEU A 10 -5.24 -16.20 -3.47
CA LEU A 10 -4.42 -16.84 -4.50
C LEU A 10 -2.92 -16.56 -4.27
N GLY A 11 -2.55 -15.30 -4.05
CA GLY A 11 -1.16 -14.97 -3.77
C GLY A 11 -0.68 -15.50 -2.42
N ALA A 12 -1.53 -15.48 -1.39
CA ALA A 12 -1.19 -16.11 -0.10
C ALA A 12 -0.90 -17.60 -0.25
N ARG A 13 -1.78 -18.35 -0.94
CA ARG A 13 -1.55 -19.78 -1.22
C ARG A 13 -0.29 -20.02 -2.05
N GLY A 14 -0.06 -19.19 -3.08
CA GLY A 14 1.14 -19.28 -3.91
C GLY A 14 2.43 -19.07 -3.11
N LEU A 15 2.46 -18.05 -2.24
CA LEU A 15 3.62 -17.75 -1.39
C LEU A 15 3.84 -18.81 -0.32
N THR A 16 2.78 -19.34 0.29
CA THR A 16 2.88 -20.48 1.19
C THR A 16 3.45 -21.71 0.48
N ALA A 17 2.94 -22.03 -0.71
CA ALA A 17 3.42 -23.17 -1.50
C ALA A 17 4.89 -22.99 -1.95
N ALA A 18 5.33 -21.76 -2.19
CA ALA A 18 6.72 -21.42 -2.51
C ALA A 18 7.66 -21.37 -1.29
N GLY A 19 7.14 -21.59 -0.07
CA GLY A 19 7.94 -21.57 1.15
C GLY A 19 8.28 -20.16 1.66
N TRP A 20 7.56 -19.12 1.21
CA TRP A 20 7.78 -17.72 1.62
C TRP A 20 6.56 -17.12 2.34
N PRO A 21 6.12 -17.70 3.46
CA PRO A 21 4.94 -17.21 4.20
C PRO A 21 5.12 -15.77 4.72
N ASP A 22 6.36 -15.35 4.99
CA ASP A 22 6.66 -14.01 5.49
C ASP A 22 6.34 -12.90 4.47
N LEU A 23 6.33 -13.24 3.17
CA LEU A 23 6.02 -12.29 2.09
C LEU A 23 4.51 -12.09 1.91
N ILE A 24 3.66 -12.89 2.56
CA ILE A 24 2.20 -12.79 2.42
C ILE A 24 1.72 -11.40 2.85
N ILE A 25 2.28 -10.83 3.92
CA ILE A 25 1.88 -9.49 4.37
C ILE A 25 2.25 -8.41 3.34
N LEU A 26 3.39 -8.55 2.67
CA LEU A 26 3.82 -7.63 1.62
C LEU A 26 2.93 -7.74 0.38
N TRP A 27 2.52 -8.96 0.03
CA TRP A 27 1.53 -9.19 -1.02
C TRP A 27 0.19 -8.53 -0.70
N VAL A 28 -0.30 -8.67 0.53
CA VAL A 28 -1.53 -8.02 0.99
C VAL A 28 -1.42 -6.51 0.83
N ILE A 29 -0.34 -5.90 1.32
CA ILE A 29 -0.11 -4.44 1.23
C ILE A 29 -0.08 -3.99 -0.25
N ALA A 30 0.62 -4.72 -1.12
CA ALA A 30 0.71 -4.40 -2.55
C ALA A 30 -0.67 -4.49 -3.24
N VAL A 31 -1.44 -5.54 -2.98
CA VAL A 31 -2.77 -5.74 -3.57
C VAL A 31 -3.76 -4.71 -3.06
N VAL A 32 -3.75 -4.40 -1.76
CA VAL A 32 -4.56 -3.33 -1.15
C VAL A 32 -4.19 -1.99 -1.77
N GLY A 33 -2.89 -1.67 -1.86
CA GLY A 33 -2.38 -0.46 -2.49
C GLY A 33 -2.83 -0.33 -3.95
N ALA A 34 -2.66 -1.40 -4.73
CA ALA A 34 -3.03 -1.44 -6.14
C ALA A 34 -4.53 -1.22 -6.36
N HIS A 35 -5.38 -1.65 -5.42
CA HIS A 35 -6.82 -1.45 -5.49
C HIS A 35 -7.24 0.03 -5.45
N PHE A 36 -6.41 0.92 -4.89
CA PHE A 36 -6.68 2.36 -4.88
C PHE A 36 -6.45 3.04 -6.25
N TYR A 37 -5.75 2.42 -7.21
CA TYR A 37 -5.58 3.01 -8.54
C TYR A 37 -6.90 3.14 -9.32
N PRO A 38 -7.76 2.09 -9.41
CA PRO A 38 -9.10 2.22 -9.95
C PRO A 38 -9.94 3.32 -9.28
N PHE A 39 -9.85 3.44 -7.96
CA PHE A 39 -10.57 4.48 -7.22
C PHE A 39 -10.11 5.89 -7.55
N ALA A 40 -8.80 6.09 -7.76
CA ALA A 40 -8.27 7.37 -8.24
C ALA A 40 -8.87 7.78 -9.59
N GLY A 41 -9.12 6.80 -10.47
CA GLY A 41 -9.81 7.03 -11.74
C GLY A 41 -11.29 7.34 -11.56
N ALA A 42 -12.01 6.51 -10.80
CA ALA A 42 -13.47 6.62 -10.62
C ALA A 42 -13.90 7.88 -9.86
N PHE A 43 -13.14 8.29 -8.84
CA PHE A 43 -13.46 9.45 -8.00
C PHE A 43 -12.72 10.72 -8.40
N HIS A 44 -11.89 10.68 -9.45
CA HIS A 44 -11.02 11.78 -9.87
C HIS A 44 -10.19 12.41 -8.73
N ALA A 45 -9.92 11.65 -7.67
CA ALA A 45 -9.25 12.14 -6.48
C ALA A 45 -7.75 11.75 -6.51
N PRO A 46 -6.83 12.71 -6.67
CA PRO A 46 -5.39 12.41 -6.80
C PRO A 46 -4.78 11.82 -5.52
N VAL A 47 -5.44 12.02 -4.38
CA VAL A 47 -5.06 11.44 -3.09
C VAL A 47 -4.99 9.91 -3.15
N PHE A 48 -5.93 9.25 -3.84
CA PHE A 48 -5.94 7.79 -3.96
C PHE A 48 -4.77 7.27 -4.78
N ARG A 49 -4.32 8.00 -5.81
CA ARG A 49 -3.14 7.62 -6.60
C ARG A 49 -1.86 7.73 -5.79
N ARG A 50 -1.73 8.78 -4.95
CA ARG A 50 -0.59 8.95 -4.04
C ARG A 50 -0.56 7.86 -2.97
N LEU A 51 -1.71 7.56 -2.37
CA LEU A 51 -1.84 6.49 -1.39
C LEU A 51 -1.48 5.12 -2.00
N ALA A 52 -2.03 4.82 -3.19
CA ALA A 52 -1.73 3.60 -3.93
C ALA A 52 -0.22 3.45 -4.14
N GLY A 53 0.42 4.50 -4.66
CA GLY A 53 1.87 4.52 -4.91
C GLY A 53 2.68 4.34 -3.63
N ALA A 54 2.32 5.00 -2.54
CA ALA A 54 3.00 4.87 -1.26
C ALA A 54 2.92 3.43 -0.72
N LEU A 55 1.74 2.81 -0.71
CA LEU A 55 1.58 1.44 -0.22
C LEU A 55 2.32 0.42 -1.08
N VAL A 56 2.25 0.55 -2.41
CA VAL A 56 3.01 -0.33 -3.32
C VAL A 56 4.52 -0.14 -3.12
N ALA A 57 5.00 1.09 -2.97
CA ALA A 57 6.41 1.35 -2.69
C ALA A 57 6.86 0.73 -1.37
N VAL A 58 6.06 0.83 -0.30
CA VAL A 58 6.36 0.21 1.00
C VAL A 58 6.45 -1.32 0.87
N ALA A 59 5.52 -1.95 0.13
CA ALA A 59 5.57 -3.39 -0.10
C ALA A 59 6.82 -3.81 -0.87
N LEU A 60 7.19 -3.07 -1.92
CA LEU A 60 8.39 -3.32 -2.71
C LEU A 60 9.67 -3.14 -1.89
N LEU A 61 9.78 -2.07 -1.09
CA LEU A 61 10.91 -1.85 -0.20
C LEU A 61 11.04 -2.95 0.86
N GLY A 62 9.91 -3.40 1.42
CA GLY A 62 9.88 -4.56 2.32
C GLY A 62 10.38 -5.83 1.65
N ALA A 63 10.00 -6.07 0.39
CA ALA A 63 10.44 -7.24 -0.38
C ALA A 63 11.94 -7.18 -0.70
N VAL A 64 12.45 -6.00 -1.06
CA VAL A 64 13.89 -5.76 -1.26
C VAL A 64 14.66 -5.97 0.04
N GLY A 65 14.17 -5.44 1.17
CA GLY A 65 14.79 -5.67 2.48
C GLY A 65 14.83 -7.14 2.86
N TRP A 66 13.75 -7.89 2.63
CA TRP A 66 13.72 -9.33 2.85
C TRP A 66 14.71 -10.07 1.94
N ALA A 67 14.80 -9.70 0.66
CA ALA A 67 15.75 -10.27 -0.28
C ALA A 67 17.22 -10.00 0.10
N LEU A 68 17.48 -8.91 0.83
CA LEU A 68 18.77 -8.58 1.45
C LEU A 68 19.00 -9.28 2.81
N HIS A 69 18.25 -10.34 3.10
CA HIS A 69 18.33 -11.12 4.33
C HIS A 69 18.01 -10.33 5.62
N TRP A 70 17.18 -9.29 5.54
CA TRP A 70 16.66 -8.61 6.72
C TRP A 70 15.32 -9.23 7.15
N PRO A 71 15.29 -10.11 8.18
CA PRO A 71 14.10 -10.91 8.52
C PRO A 71 12.92 -10.06 9.01
N LEU A 72 13.19 -8.88 9.57
CA LEU A 72 12.15 -7.97 10.08
C LEU A 72 11.54 -7.09 8.98
N ALA A 73 12.08 -7.09 7.76
CA ALA A 73 11.63 -6.19 6.69
C ALA A 73 10.12 -6.30 6.38
N PRO A 74 9.51 -7.51 6.30
CA PRO A 74 8.06 -7.63 6.08
C PRO A 74 7.23 -7.03 7.22
N ALA A 75 7.63 -7.24 8.47
CA ALA A 75 6.95 -6.71 9.65
C ALA A 75 7.06 -5.17 9.73
N VAL A 76 8.26 -4.63 9.51
CA VAL A 76 8.50 -3.18 9.46
C VAL A 76 7.68 -2.54 8.36
N ALA A 77 7.65 -3.12 7.16
CA ALA A 77 6.83 -2.63 6.06
C ALA A 77 5.33 -2.62 6.40
N ALA A 78 4.83 -3.63 7.13
CA ALA A 78 3.44 -3.66 7.59
C ALA A 78 3.11 -2.51 8.56
N VAL A 79 4.00 -2.25 9.52
CA VAL A 79 3.85 -1.10 10.44
C VAL A 79 3.87 0.22 9.68
N VAL A 80 4.83 0.39 8.76
CA VAL A 80 4.93 1.60 7.92
C VAL A 80 3.69 1.77 7.06
N ALA A 81 3.14 0.71 6.47
CA ALA A 81 1.91 0.75 5.69
C ALA A 81 0.71 1.20 6.56
N GLY A 82 0.62 0.75 7.81
CA GLY A 82 -0.37 1.21 8.77
C GLY A 82 -0.24 2.72 9.05
N PHE A 83 0.97 3.22 9.26
CA PHE A 83 1.21 4.66 9.42
C PHE A 83 0.89 5.47 8.16
N VAL A 84 1.19 4.94 6.97
CA VAL A 84 0.80 5.57 5.70
C VAL A 84 -0.73 5.70 5.62
N LEU A 85 -1.46 4.62 5.89
CA LEU A 85 -2.93 4.67 5.91
C LEU A 85 -3.46 5.68 6.94
N LEU A 86 -2.89 5.69 8.14
CA LEU A 86 -3.27 6.63 9.21
C LEU A 86 -3.00 8.08 8.81
N ALA A 87 -1.83 8.39 8.25
CA ALA A 87 -1.47 9.74 7.81
C ALA A 87 -2.42 10.26 6.73
N PHE A 88 -2.73 9.43 5.73
CA PHE A 88 -3.69 9.78 4.67
C PHE A 88 -5.11 9.94 5.21
N SER A 89 -5.51 9.14 6.19
CA SER A 89 -6.82 9.25 6.85
C SER A 89 -6.94 10.52 7.70
N ALA A 90 -5.83 10.96 8.31
CA ALA A 90 -5.74 12.21 9.06
C ALA A 90 -5.66 13.48 8.18
N GLY A 91 -5.69 13.35 6.84
CA GLY A 91 -5.68 14.48 5.90
C GLY A 91 -4.29 14.92 5.42
N TRP A 92 -3.22 14.19 5.72
CA TRP A 92 -1.89 14.44 5.17
C TRP A 92 -1.72 13.72 3.80
N PRO A 93 -1.10 14.30 2.75
CA PRO A 93 -0.54 15.64 2.62
C PRO A 93 -1.50 16.53 1.81
N ILE A 94 -2.67 16.85 2.36
CA ILE A 94 -3.46 17.94 1.80
C ILE A 94 -2.69 19.21 2.17
N SER A 95 -1.90 19.73 1.22
CA SER A 95 -1.45 21.11 1.31
C SER A 95 -2.71 21.97 1.37
N ALA A 96 -3.05 22.46 2.56
CA ALA A 96 -4.01 23.53 2.73
C ALA A 96 -3.42 24.78 2.05
N ARG A 97 -3.55 24.86 0.72
CA ARG A 97 -3.40 26.13 0.01
C ARG A 97 -4.75 26.84 0.09
N THR A 98 -5.12 27.29 1.28
CA THR A 98 -6.11 28.35 1.45
C THR A 98 -5.38 29.68 1.21
N GLY A 99 -5.15 29.99 -0.06
CA GLY A 99 -4.65 31.27 -0.51
C GLY A 99 -5.59 31.80 -1.58
N GLY A 100 -6.74 32.33 -1.15
CA GLY A 100 -7.58 33.19 -1.96
C GLY A 100 -7.36 34.63 -1.50
N PRO A 101 -6.94 35.57 -2.36
CA PRO A 101 -6.91 36.97 -1.97
C PRO A 101 -8.34 37.47 -1.78
N GLU A 102 -8.59 38.02 -0.59
CA GLU A 102 -9.76 38.83 -0.30
C GLU A 102 -9.86 39.95 -1.35
N ARG A 103 -10.95 39.93 -2.13
CA ARG A 103 -11.40 41.06 -2.93
C ARG A 103 -12.92 41.15 -2.85
#